data_AF-A0ABD3G938-F1
#
_entry.id   AF-A0ABD3G938-F1
#
_cell.length_a   1.000
_cell.length_b   1.000
_cell.length_c   1.000
_cell.angle_alpha   90.00
_cell.angle_beta   90.00
_cell.angle_gamma   90.00
#
_symmetry.space_group_name_H-M   'P 1'
#
loop_
_entity.id
_entity.type
_entity.pdbx_description
1 polymer ?
#
loop_
_entity_poly.entity_id
_entity_poly.type
_entity_poly.pdbx_seq_one_letter_code
_entity_poly.pdbx_strand_id
1 'polypeptide(L)'
;MLSGKADQLLANANYLLELGVPQERLPRVITSVPECLALTPSRIKKTVDMLDEMFGNGVGIRAVSNSRIVLYNIDNMRESLDFLVSLGFTTERIGENPRRITRNVARFLRPRATFLKEQGVNVVEDTSWILKGDRLFIEK
;
A
#
# COMPACT_ATOMS: atom_id res chain seq x y z
N MET A 1 -25.26 -23.81 3.68
CA MET A 1 -24.86 -22.39 3.83
C MET A 1 -23.33 -22.16 3.83
N LEU A 2 -22.48 -23.19 3.96
CA LEU A 2 -21.00 -23.04 3.89
C LEU A 2 -20.44 -23.05 2.45
N SER A 3 -21.16 -23.61 1.47
CA SER A 3 -20.70 -23.75 0.08
C SER A 3 -20.43 -22.41 -0.60
N GLY A 4 -21.38 -21.46 -0.56
CA GLY A 4 -21.25 -20.19 -1.27
C GLY A 4 -20.10 -19.28 -0.79
N LYS A 5 -19.63 -19.45 0.46
CA LYS A 5 -18.44 -18.72 0.95
C LYS A 5 -17.15 -19.31 0.40
N ALA A 6 -17.05 -20.64 0.33
CA ALA A 6 -15.89 -21.31 -0.25
C ALA A 6 -15.76 -21.00 -1.75
N ASP A 7 -16.87 -21.02 -2.48
CA ASP A 7 -16.93 -20.69 -3.91
C ASP A 7 -16.46 -19.24 -4.17
N GLN A 8 -16.86 -18.30 -3.31
CA GLN A 8 -16.43 -16.89 -3.41
C GLN A 8 -14.93 -16.71 -3.14
N LEU A 9 -14.38 -17.41 -2.13
CA LEU A 9 -12.95 -17.36 -1.83
C LEU A 9 -12.14 -17.93 -3.00
N LEU A 10 -12.61 -19.02 -3.61
CA LEU A 10 -11.98 -19.63 -4.80
C LEU A 10 -12.03 -18.70 -6.01
N ALA A 11 -13.18 -18.06 -6.27
CA ALA A 11 -13.33 -17.08 -7.34
C ALA A 11 -12.34 -15.90 -7.19
N ASN A 12 -12.18 -15.39 -5.96
CA ASN A 12 -11.24 -14.31 -5.69
C ASN A 12 -9.77 -14.74 -5.79
N ALA A 13 -9.45 -15.98 -5.39
CA ALA A 13 -8.13 -16.55 -5.57
C ALA A 13 -7.77 -16.71 -7.06
N ASN A 14 -8.72 -17.19 -7.88
CA ASN A 14 -8.55 -17.29 -9.33
C ASN A 14 -8.38 -15.91 -9.98
N TYR A 15 -9.15 -14.92 -9.52
CA TYR A 15 -9.01 -13.55 -10.02
C TYR A 15 -7.62 -12.95 -9.77
N LEU A 16 -6.98 -13.28 -8.63
CA LEU A 16 -5.60 -12.86 -8.38
C LEU A 16 -4.62 -13.47 -9.40
N LEU A 17 -4.84 -14.72 -9.82
CA LEU A 17 -4.05 -15.35 -10.89
C LEU A 17 -4.26 -14.65 -12.23
N GLU A 18 -5.51 -14.33 -12.59
CA GLU A 18 -5.86 -13.59 -13.81
C GLU A 18 -5.24 -12.18 -13.84
N LEU A 19 -5.11 -11.53 -12.68
CA LEU A 19 -4.40 -10.26 -12.53
C LEU A 19 -2.87 -10.38 -12.65
N GLY A 20 -2.33 -11.60 -12.75
CA GLY A 20 -0.90 -11.85 -12.91
C GLY A 20 -0.14 -12.15 -11.62
N VAL A 21 -0.82 -12.49 -10.51
CA VAL A 21 -0.13 -13.08 -9.36
C VAL A 21 0.37 -14.48 -9.76
N PRO A 22 1.69 -14.78 -9.65
CA PRO A 22 2.19 -16.10 -9.98
C PRO A 22 1.57 -17.18 -9.08
N GLN A 23 1.22 -18.33 -9.65
CA GLN A 23 0.54 -19.42 -8.94
C GLN A 23 1.31 -19.88 -7.70
N GLU A 24 2.65 -19.94 -7.80
CA GLU A 24 3.53 -20.32 -6.70
C GLU A 24 3.56 -19.29 -5.56
N ARG A 25 3.16 -18.04 -5.82
CA ARG A 25 3.09 -16.96 -4.81
C ARG A 25 1.71 -16.85 -4.18
N LEU A 26 0.66 -17.35 -4.83
CA LEU A 26 -0.72 -17.22 -4.36
C LEU A 26 -0.91 -17.69 -2.91
N PRO A 27 -0.36 -18.84 -2.45
CA PRO A 27 -0.49 -19.24 -1.05
C PRO A 27 0.06 -18.19 -0.09
N ARG A 28 1.23 -17.61 -0.40
CA ARG A 28 1.86 -16.56 0.43
C ARG A 28 1.04 -15.28 0.45
N VAL A 29 0.44 -14.89 -0.67
CA VAL A 29 -0.46 -13.72 -0.74
C VAL A 29 -1.65 -13.95 0.21
N ILE A 30 -2.31 -15.11 0.10
CA ILE A 30 -3.49 -15.47 0.89
C ILE A 30 -3.15 -15.54 2.38
N THR A 31 -2.01 -16.12 2.77
CA THR A 31 -1.63 -16.20 4.19
C THR A 31 -1.21 -14.85 4.77
N SER A 32 -0.67 -13.94 3.94
CA SER A 32 -0.19 -12.63 4.41
C SER A 32 -1.32 -11.60 4.50
N VAL A 33 -2.29 -11.69 3.60
CA VAL A 33 -3.43 -10.77 3.46
C VAL A 33 -4.71 -11.55 3.20
N PRO A 34 -5.17 -12.40 4.13
CA PRO A 34 -6.36 -13.23 3.91
C PRO A 34 -7.62 -12.39 3.64
N GLU A 35 -7.65 -11.15 4.14
CA GLU A 35 -8.75 -10.21 3.91
C GLU A 35 -8.91 -9.81 2.45
N CYS A 36 -7.90 -10.00 1.59
CA CYS A 36 -8.04 -9.72 0.15
C CYS A 36 -9.08 -10.63 -0.51
N LEU A 37 -9.27 -11.86 0.00
CA LEU A 37 -10.25 -12.81 -0.51
C LEU A 37 -11.70 -12.43 -0.14
N ALA A 38 -11.90 -11.47 0.75
CA ALA A 38 -13.22 -10.93 1.06
C ALA A 38 -13.58 -9.71 0.20
N LEU A 39 -12.64 -9.19 -0.60
CA LEU A 39 -12.87 -8.03 -1.47
C LEU A 39 -13.55 -8.44 -2.79
N THR A 40 -14.20 -7.47 -3.43
CA THR A 40 -14.67 -7.66 -4.80
C THR A 40 -13.49 -7.60 -5.77
N PRO A 41 -13.54 -8.35 -6.90
CA PRO A 41 -12.56 -8.22 -7.97
C PRO A 41 -12.34 -6.77 -8.43
N SER A 42 -13.44 -6.02 -8.59
CA SER A 42 -13.41 -4.60 -8.96
C SER A 42 -12.64 -3.73 -7.98
N ARG A 43 -12.70 -4.03 -6.67
CA ARG A 43 -11.97 -3.29 -5.63
C ARG A 43 -10.47 -3.53 -5.72
N ILE A 44 -10.06 -4.78 -6.00
CA ILE A 44 -8.66 -5.16 -6.18
C ILE A 44 -8.12 -4.48 -7.45
N LYS A 45 -8.85 -4.58 -8.57
CA LYS A 45 -8.48 -3.94 -9.85
C LYS A 45 -8.25 -2.46 -9.70
N LYS A 46 -9.17 -1.74 -9.05
CA LYS A 46 -9.05 -0.29 -8.82
C LYS A 46 -7.77 0.08 -8.06
N THR A 47 -7.33 -0.74 -7.09
CA THR A 47 -6.05 -0.51 -6.42
C THR A 47 -4.87 -0.77 -7.34
N VAL A 48 -4.89 -1.87 -8.09
CA VAL A 48 -3.81 -2.22 -9.03
C VAL A 48 -3.64 -1.11 -10.08
N ASP A 49 -4.74 -0.73 -10.74
CA ASP A 49 -4.75 0.32 -11.77
C ASP A 49 -4.21 1.65 -11.20
N MET A 50 -4.65 2.04 -10.01
CA MET A 50 -4.19 3.27 -9.37
C MET A 50 -2.69 3.25 -9.06
N LEU A 51 -2.16 2.12 -8.59
CA LEU A 51 -0.73 2.00 -8.30
C LEU A 51 0.11 1.98 -9.57
N ASP A 52 -0.38 1.35 -10.63
CA ASP A 52 0.29 1.35 -11.94
C ASP A 52 0.24 2.73 -12.60
N GLU A 53 -0.85 3.48 -12.43
CA GLU A 53 -0.95 4.89 -12.84
C GLU A 53 0.09 5.77 -12.12
N MET A 54 0.27 5.58 -10.81
CA MET A 54 1.18 6.40 -9.99
C MET A 54 2.66 6.05 -10.20
N PHE A 55 2.98 4.78 -10.37
CA PHE A 55 4.36 4.28 -10.21
C PHE A 55 4.87 3.47 -11.42
N GLY A 56 4.03 3.26 -12.43
CA GLY A 56 4.35 2.50 -13.62
C GLY A 56 3.86 1.05 -13.58
N ASN A 57 3.77 0.46 -14.77
CA ASN A 57 3.15 -0.84 -15.01
C ASN A 57 3.75 -1.97 -14.16
N GLY A 58 2.88 -2.79 -13.57
CA GLY A 58 3.23 -3.95 -12.76
C GLY A 58 3.63 -3.63 -11.31
N VAL A 59 3.65 -2.35 -10.89
CA VAL A 59 3.85 -1.99 -9.48
C VAL A 59 2.64 -2.43 -8.65
N GLY A 60 1.43 -2.22 -9.18
CA GLY A 60 0.17 -2.56 -8.52
C GLY A 60 0.10 -4.03 -8.15
N ILE A 61 0.33 -4.92 -9.12
CA ILE A 61 0.28 -6.38 -8.87
C ILE A 61 1.35 -6.82 -7.84
N ARG A 62 2.57 -6.27 -7.92
CA ARG A 62 3.64 -6.56 -6.95
C ARG A 62 3.26 -6.10 -5.55
N ALA A 63 2.65 -4.92 -5.43
CA ALA A 63 2.29 -4.31 -4.15
C ALA A 63 1.12 -5.05 -3.46
N VAL A 64 0.06 -5.39 -4.19
CA VAL A 64 -1.09 -6.12 -3.63
C VAL A 64 -0.74 -7.56 -3.24
N SER A 65 0.26 -8.17 -3.91
CA SER A 65 0.73 -9.52 -3.59
C SER A 65 1.51 -9.61 -2.26
N ASN A 66 2.08 -8.50 -1.78
CA ASN A 66 3.01 -8.52 -0.64
C ASN A 66 2.58 -7.60 0.50
N SER A 67 1.42 -6.97 0.41
CA SER A 67 0.99 -6.00 1.42
C SER A 67 -0.51 -5.84 1.49
N ARG A 68 -0.95 -5.33 2.64
CA ARG A 68 -2.35 -4.96 2.90
C ARG A 68 -2.80 -3.71 2.14
N ILE A 69 -2.04 -3.21 1.17
CA ILE A 69 -2.30 -1.93 0.47
C ILE A 69 -3.69 -1.87 -0.17
N VAL A 70 -4.20 -3.02 -0.62
CA VAL A 70 -5.55 -3.17 -1.20
C VAL A 70 -6.68 -2.83 -0.24
N LEU A 71 -6.42 -2.84 1.07
CA LEU A 71 -7.39 -2.51 2.11
C LEU A 71 -7.48 -1.00 2.39
N TYR A 72 -6.54 -0.20 1.90
CA TYR A 72 -6.49 1.25 2.16
C TYR A 72 -7.36 2.01 1.17
N ASN A 73 -7.96 3.11 1.64
CA ASN A 73 -8.74 4.01 0.80
C ASN A 73 -7.84 4.66 -0.29
N ILE A 74 -8.33 4.68 -1.53
CA ILE A 74 -7.58 5.17 -2.70
C ILE A 74 -7.31 6.67 -2.61
N ASP A 75 -8.29 7.47 -2.21
CA ASP A 75 -8.17 8.93 -2.13
C ASP A 75 -7.14 9.34 -1.08
N ASN A 76 -7.14 8.67 0.08
CA ASN A 76 -6.12 8.85 1.11
C ASN A 76 -4.72 8.49 0.61
N MET A 77 -4.59 7.46 -0.24
CA MET A 77 -3.32 7.07 -0.83
C MET A 77 -2.83 8.10 -1.85
N ARG A 78 -3.73 8.67 -2.67
CA ARG A 78 -3.42 9.80 -3.57
C ARG A 78 -2.95 11.01 -2.79
N GLU A 79 -3.71 11.42 -1.78
CA GLU A 79 -3.35 12.53 -0.90
C GLU A 79 -1.97 12.33 -0.23
N SER A 80 -1.68 11.09 0.18
CA SER A 80 -0.39 10.74 0.78
C SER A 80 0.76 10.82 -0.21
N LEU A 81 0.55 10.41 -1.47
CA LEU A 81 1.54 10.58 -2.53
C LEU A 81 1.80 12.06 -2.79
N ASP A 82 0.75 12.85 -2.99
CA ASP A 82 0.85 14.30 -3.26
C ASP A 82 1.59 15.02 -2.13
N PHE A 83 1.29 14.68 -0.87
CA PHE A 83 1.99 15.23 0.28
C PHE A 83 3.48 14.86 0.27
N LEU A 84 3.84 13.60 0.04
CA LEU A 84 5.24 13.19 -0.02
C LEU A 84 5.98 13.88 -1.18
N VAL A 85 5.37 13.98 -2.36
CA VAL A 85 5.94 14.73 -3.49
C VAL A 85 6.14 16.20 -3.12
N SER A 86 5.19 16.82 -2.40
CA SER A 86 5.33 18.21 -1.92
C SER A 86 6.49 18.41 -0.92
N LEU A 87 6.93 17.34 -0.25
CA LEU A 87 8.13 17.38 0.60
C LEU A 87 9.44 17.28 -0.20
N GLY A 88 9.39 16.91 -1.47
CA GLY A 88 10.55 16.73 -2.35
C GLY A 88 10.87 15.28 -2.73
N PHE A 89 10.00 14.32 -2.40
CA PHE A 89 10.17 12.94 -2.88
C PHE A 89 9.82 12.82 -4.37
N THR A 90 10.57 12.00 -5.11
CA THR A 90 10.17 11.61 -6.47
C THR A 90 9.18 10.45 -6.42
N THR A 91 8.32 10.35 -7.43
CA THR A 91 7.37 9.25 -7.61
C THR A 91 8.08 7.90 -7.68
N GLU A 92 9.22 7.84 -8.36
CA GLU A 92 10.02 6.62 -8.51
C GLU A 92 10.50 6.11 -7.15
N ARG A 93 11.01 7.01 -6.30
CA ARG A 93 11.50 6.66 -4.96
C ARG A 93 10.38 6.18 -4.04
N ILE A 94 9.19 6.76 -4.15
CA ILE A 94 8.03 6.26 -3.41
C ILE A 94 7.58 4.89 -3.96
N GLY A 95 7.61 4.72 -5.29
CA GLY A 95 7.25 3.50 -6.01
C GLY A 95 8.10 2.28 -5.68
N GLU A 96 9.34 2.46 -5.20
CA GLU A 96 10.16 1.37 -4.64
C GLU A 96 9.47 0.64 -3.48
N ASN A 97 8.65 1.35 -2.70
CA ASN A 97 7.84 0.78 -1.64
C ASN A 97 6.50 1.53 -1.52
N PRO A 98 5.48 1.12 -2.30
CA PRO A 98 4.16 1.77 -2.31
C PRO A 98 3.45 1.75 -0.95
N ARG A 99 3.91 0.97 0.03
CA ARG A 99 3.35 1.06 1.39
C ARG A 99 3.51 2.45 2.00
N ARG A 100 4.49 3.24 1.55
CA ARG A 100 4.74 4.62 2.05
C ARG A 100 3.51 5.53 1.94
N ILE A 101 2.64 5.31 0.95
CA ILE A 101 1.42 6.11 0.77
C ILE A 101 0.21 5.59 1.57
N THR A 102 0.38 4.57 2.42
CA THR A 102 -0.73 4.01 3.23
C THR A 102 -0.97 4.77 4.54
N ARG A 103 -0.16 5.79 4.84
CA ARG A 103 -0.24 6.56 6.09
C ARG A 103 -1.02 7.84 5.85
N ASN A 104 -2.10 8.04 6.61
CA ASN A 104 -2.90 9.26 6.52
C ASN A 104 -2.04 10.53 6.75
N VAL A 105 -2.25 11.54 5.90
CA VAL A 105 -1.47 12.79 5.90
C VAL A 105 -1.64 13.55 7.20
N ALA A 106 -2.89 13.85 7.59
CA ALA A 106 -3.18 14.67 8.76
C ALA A 106 -2.74 13.99 10.07
N ARG A 107 -2.95 12.68 10.18
CA ARG A 107 -2.67 11.93 11.41
C ARG A 107 -1.19 11.55 11.57
N PHE A 108 -0.50 11.22 10.49
CA PHE A 108 0.86 10.67 10.58
C PHE A 108 1.87 11.49 9.78
N LEU A 109 1.67 11.68 8.49
CA LEU A 109 2.75 12.17 7.64
C LEU A 109 3.14 13.61 7.96
N ARG A 110 2.14 14.49 8.06
CA ARG A 110 2.36 15.92 8.31
C ARG A 110 2.94 16.18 9.71
N PRO A 111 2.37 15.67 10.81
CA PRO A 111 2.93 15.92 12.15
C PRO A 111 4.37 15.42 12.28
N ARG A 112 4.68 14.23 11.73
CA ARG A 112 6.03 13.65 11.80
C ARG A 112 7.03 14.43 10.96
N ALA A 113 6.65 14.80 9.73
CA ALA A 113 7.54 15.57 8.86
C ALA A 113 7.84 16.96 9.44
N THR A 114 6.83 17.62 10.03
CA THR A 114 7.01 18.91 10.71
C THR A 114 7.98 18.77 11.87
N PHE A 115 7.74 17.83 12.80
CA PHE A 115 8.60 17.59 13.95
C PHE A 115 10.05 17.31 13.54
N LEU A 116 10.27 16.41 12.58
CA LEU A 116 11.63 16.06 12.13
C LEU A 116 12.34 17.23 11.47
N LYS A 117 11.64 18.05 10.67
CA LYS A 117 12.21 19.25 10.06
C LYS A 117 12.62 20.28 11.12
N GLU A 118 11.83 20.45 12.18
CA GLU A 118 12.18 21.31 13.32
C GLU A 118 13.43 20.82 14.06
N GLN A 119 13.68 19.51 14.07
CA GLN A 119 14.92 18.91 14.58
C GLN A 119 16.10 18.95 13.57
N GLY A 120 15.94 19.61 12.42
CA GLY A 120 16.97 19.71 11.38
C GLY A 120 17.18 18.43 10.56
N VAL A 121 16.27 17.46 10.64
CA VAL A 121 16.37 16.20 9.88
C VAL A 121 15.93 16.42 8.44
N ASN A 122 16.74 15.96 7.49
CA ASN A 122 16.34 15.88 6.09
C ASN A 122 15.37 14.71 5.87
N VAL A 123 14.07 15.01 5.96
CA VAL A 123 13.00 14.02 5.82
C VAL A 123 12.90 13.37 4.44
N VAL A 124 13.52 13.97 3.41
CA VAL A 124 13.56 13.38 2.06
C VAL A 124 14.67 12.34 1.98
N GLU A 125 15.84 12.61 2.55
CA GLU A 125 16.94 11.64 2.58
C GLU A 125 16.61 10.40 3.42
N ASP A 126 16.03 10.57 4.61
CA ASP A 126 15.59 9.45 5.46
C ASP A 126 14.10 9.13 5.25
N THR A 127 13.78 7.96 4.70
CA THR A 127 12.38 7.47 4.57
C THR A 127 11.88 6.64 5.76
N SER A 128 12.75 6.34 6.73
CA SER A 128 12.47 5.40 7.82
C SER A 128 11.31 5.84 8.71
N TRP A 129 11.07 7.14 8.79
CA TRP A 129 10.01 7.74 9.61
C TRP A 129 8.60 7.48 9.08
N ILE A 130 8.44 7.27 7.77
CA ILE A 130 7.12 7.15 7.12
C ILE A 130 6.37 5.92 7.66
N LEU A 131 7.04 4.76 7.64
CA LEU A 131 6.42 3.49 8.03
C LEU A 131 6.64 3.11 9.49
N LYS A 132 7.48 3.87 10.22
CA LYS A 132 7.79 3.64 11.64
C LYS A 132 6.52 3.55 12.48
N GLY A 133 6.46 2.57 13.39
CA GLY A 133 5.36 2.47 14.36
C GLY A 133 5.38 3.64 15.34
N ASP A 134 4.21 4.05 15.84
CA ASP A 134 4.09 5.24 16.71
C ASP A 134 5.00 5.19 17.93
N ARG A 135 5.01 4.06 18.65
CA ARG A 135 5.90 3.84 19.81
C ARG A 135 7.37 4.11 19.46
N LEU A 136 7.83 3.55 18.35
CA LEU A 136 9.22 3.69 17.90
C LEU A 136 9.53 5.08 17.33
N PHE A 137 8.52 5.85 16.95
CA PHE A 137 8.70 7.22 16.49
C PHE A 137 8.83 8.19 17.67
N ILE A 138 8.06 7.99 18.74
CA ILE A 138 8.03 8.87 19.93
C ILE A 138 9.25 8.68 20.83
N GLU A 139 9.86 7.48 20.86
CA GLU A 139 11.03 7.17 21.69
C GLU A 139 12.36 7.76 21.15
N LYS A 140 12.32 8.68 20.18
CA LYS A 140 13.47 9.39 19.59
C LYS A 140 13.36 10.88 19.83
#